data_AF-A0AAW0IGF1-F1
#
_entry.id   AF-A0AAW0IGF1-F1
#
_cell.length_a   1.000
_cell.length_b   1.000
_cell.length_c   1.000
_cell.angle_alpha   90.00
_cell.angle_beta   90.00
_cell.angle_gamma   90.00
#
_symmetry.space_group_name_H-M   'P 1'
#
loop_
_entity.id
_entity.type
_entity.pdbx_description
1 polymer ?
#
loop_
_entity_poly.entity_id
_entity_poly.type
_entity_poly.pdbx_seq_one_letter_code
_entity_poly.pdbx_strand_id
1 'polypeptide(L)'
;MSGRHVTCSESILNQHEYFQVALNLKDKVDLLQILESARIHPDGSSYSLSSISDAVKGAIGYALGIECNVDALGKSQFYQIYLCVDTSGSNLIKCPVLPKEGCAKFIFELMIRG
;
A
#
# COMPACT_ATOMS: atom_id res chain seq x y z
N MET A 1 17.13 11.17 -11.71
CA MET A 1 16.00 10.23 -11.87
C MET A 1 14.75 10.90 -11.31
N SER A 2 13.90 11.58 -12.09
CA SER A 2 12.68 12.20 -11.51
C SER A 2 11.46 12.26 -12.43
N GLY A 3 11.48 11.63 -13.61
CA GLY A 3 10.43 11.83 -14.61
C GLY A 3 9.54 10.62 -14.91
N ARG A 4 9.91 9.39 -14.51
CA ARG A 4 9.31 8.18 -15.09
C ARG A 4 7.78 8.10 -14.97
N HIS A 5 7.21 8.58 -13.86
CA HIS A 5 5.77 8.53 -13.61
C HIS A 5 5.10 9.91 -13.72
N VAL A 6 5.82 10.99 -13.38
CA VAL A 6 5.29 12.37 -13.39
C VAL A 6 4.85 12.80 -14.79
N THR A 7 5.65 12.49 -15.83
CA THR A 7 5.37 12.95 -17.20
C THR A 7 4.15 12.28 -17.83
N CYS A 8 3.73 11.11 -17.34
CA CYS A 8 2.53 10.43 -17.82
C CYS A 8 1.23 11.07 -17.31
N SER A 9 1.32 11.89 -16.25
CA SER A 9 0.18 12.60 -15.63
C SER A 9 0.23 14.11 -15.83
N GLU A 10 1.25 14.63 -16.51
CA GLU A 10 1.54 16.08 -16.59
C GLU A 10 0.41 16.89 -17.25
N SER A 11 -0.41 16.26 -18.09
CA SER A 11 -1.61 16.89 -18.67
C SER A 11 -2.74 17.13 -17.66
N ILE A 12 -2.67 16.56 -16.46
CA ILE A 12 -3.67 16.66 -15.39
C ILE A 12 -3.06 17.28 -14.13
N LEU A 13 -1.86 16.84 -13.75
CA LEU A 13 -1.13 17.25 -12.55
C LEU A 13 0.25 17.75 -12.95
N ASN A 14 0.52 19.03 -12.73
CA ASN A 14 1.88 19.53 -12.85
C ASN A 14 2.78 18.89 -11.77
N GLN A 15 4.11 19.07 -11.88
CA GLN A 15 5.04 18.42 -10.97
C GLN A 15 4.74 18.69 -9.49
N HIS A 16 4.41 19.93 -9.12
CA HIS A 16 4.12 20.27 -7.73
C HIS A 16 2.83 19.59 -7.25
N GLU A 17 1.78 19.62 -8.07
CA GLU A 17 0.50 18.97 -7.78
C GLU A 17 0.64 17.45 -7.66
N TYR A 18 1.46 16.81 -8.50
CA TYR A 18 1.74 15.38 -8.42
C TYR A 18 2.28 14.97 -7.05
N PHE A 19 3.28 15.70 -6.54
CA PHE A 19 3.85 15.42 -5.21
C PHE A 19 2.87 15.80 -4.09
N GLN A 20 2.15 16.92 -4.22
CA GLN A 20 1.19 17.35 -3.20
C GLN A 20 0.04 16.36 -3.04
N VAL A 21 -0.51 15.83 -4.13
CA VAL A 21 -1.55 14.80 -4.11
C VAL A 21 -1.02 13.51 -3.47
N ALA A 22 0.21 13.09 -3.79
CA ALA A 22 0.83 11.92 -3.16
C ALA A 22 0.98 12.07 -1.63
N LEU A 23 1.38 13.26 -1.15
CA LEU A 23 1.46 13.55 0.28
C LEU A 23 0.07 13.54 0.93
N ASN A 24 -0.92 14.21 0.32
CA ASN A 24 -2.29 14.23 0.83
C ASN A 24 -2.90 12.81 0.90
N LEU A 25 -2.59 11.93 -0.06
CA LEU A 25 -3.01 10.53 -0.03
C LEU A 25 -2.37 9.76 1.12
N LYS A 26 -1.06 9.99 1.37
CA LYS A 26 -0.35 9.37 2.50
C LYS A 26 -0.98 9.77 3.83
N ASP A 27 -1.35 11.04 3.99
CA ASP A 27 -1.97 11.54 5.22
C ASP A 27 -3.42 11.03 5.36
N LYS A 28 -4.14 10.87 4.24
CA LYS A 28 -5.51 10.35 4.21
C LYS A 28 -5.58 8.86 4.56
N VAL A 29 -4.53 8.10 4.25
CA VAL A 29 -4.46 6.65 4.50
C VAL A 29 -3.27 6.34 5.38
N ASP A 30 -3.46 6.54 6.70
CA ASP A 30 -2.49 6.09 7.69
C ASP A 30 -2.55 4.56 7.83
N LEU A 31 -1.79 3.89 6.96
CA LEU A 31 -1.72 2.44 6.92
C LEU A 31 -1.25 1.85 8.24
N LEU A 32 -0.29 2.49 8.92
CA LEU A 32 0.24 1.98 10.18
C LEU A 32 -0.85 2.01 11.25
N GLN A 33 -1.53 3.15 11.40
CA GLN A 33 -2.62 3.27 12.37
C GLN A 33 -3.76 2.29 12.11
N ILE A 34 -4.10 2.04 10.83
CA ILE A 34 -5.11 1.07 10.44
C ILE A 34 -4.71 -0.35 10.88
N LEU A 35 -3.48 -0.75 10.59
CA LEU A 35 -2.97 -2.08 10.95
C LEU A 35 -2.87 -2.24 12.47
N GLU A 36 -2.36 -1.24 13.19
CA GLU A 36 -2.28 -1.26 14.65
C GLU A 36 -3.66 -1.36 15.31
N SER A 37 -4.66 -0.67 14.77
CA SER A 37 -6.05 -0.75 15.24
C SER A 37 -6.64 -2.16 15.06
N ALA A 38 -6.14 -2.91 14.08
CA ALA A 38 -6.46 -4.31 13.85
C ALA A 38 -5.55 -5.30 14.59
N ARG A 39 -4.71 -4.82 15.53
CA ARG A 39 -3.72 -5.62 16.29
C ARG A 39 -2.63 -6.24 15.41
N ILE A 40 -2.32 -5.61 14.29
CA ILE A 40 -1.23 -5.98 13.39
C ILE A 40 -0.11 -4.96 13.61
N HIS A 41 0.96 -5.39 14.29
CA HIS A 41 2.05 -4.53 14.72
C HIS A 41 3.34 -4.80 13.94
N PRO A 42 4.23 -3.80 13.80
CA PRO A 42 5.53 -3.98 13.20
C PRO A 42 6.55 -4.60 14.16
N ASP A 43 6.27 -5.82 14.61
CA ASP A 43 6.98 -6.53 15.68
C ASP A 43 7.72 -7.79 15.20
N GLY A 44 7.74 -8.04 13.89
CA GLY A 44 8.30 -9.27 13.31
C GLY A 44 7.42 -10.52 13.45
N SER A 45 6.19 -10.38 13.95
CA SER A 45 5.20 -11.45 13.95
C SER A 45 4.73 -11.80 12.53
N SER A 46 4.04 -12.94 12.40
CA SER A 46 3.42 -13.34 11.15
C SER A 46 1.90 -13.17 11.21
N TYR A 47 1.33 -12.61 10.15
CA TYR A 47 -0.10 -12.35 10.02
C TYR A 47 -0.63 -13.01 8.74
N SER A 48 -1.92 -13.38 8.72
CA SER A 48 -2.50 -13.90 7.50
C SER A 48 -2.68 -12.79 6.47
N LEU A 49 -2.48 -13.10 5.19
CA LEU A 49 -2.70 -12.16 4.10
C LEU A 49 -4.13 -11.62 4.12
N SER A 50 -5.09 -12.49 4.49
CA SER A 50 -6.50 -12.11 4.63
C SER A 50 -6.73 -11.11 5.75
N SER A 51 -6.08 -11.25 6.93
CA SER A 51 -6.30 -10.33 8.05
C SER A 51 -5.80 -8.93 7.72
N ILE A 52 -4.66 -8.83 7.03
CA ILE A 52 -4.12 -7.55 6.55
C ILE A 52 -5.07 -6.94 5.52
N SER A 53 -5.48 -7.72 4.52
CA SER A 53 -6.39 -7.26 3.46
C SER A 53 -7.72 -6.77 4.04
N ASP A 54 -8.32 -7.53 4.96
CA ASP A 54 -9.60 -7.21 5.59
C ASP A 54 -9.51 -5.99 6.52
N ALA A 55 -8.42 -5.85 7.29
CA ALA A 55 -8.19 -4.69 8.15
C ALA A 55 -8.17 -3.40 7.33
N VAL A 56 -7.38 -3.38 6.26
CA VAL A 56 -7.26 -2.18 5.44
C VAL A 56 -8.55 -1.94 4.64
N LYS A 57 -9.14 -2.97 4.04
CA LYS A 57 -10.42 -2.84 3.34
C LYS A 57 -11.54 -2.35 4.25
N GLY A 58 -11.57 -2.79 5.50
CA GLY A 58 -12.52 -2.33 6.52
C GLY A 58 -12.36 -0.84 6.84
N ALA A 59 -11.13 -0.33 6.85
CA ALA A 59 -10.85 1.08 7.12
C ALA A 59 -11.09 2.00 5.91
N ILE A 60 -10.69 1.58 4.70
CA ILE A 60 -10.72 2.45 3.50
C ILE A 60 -11.90 2.18 2.55
N GLY A 61 -12.62 1.07 2.72
CA GLY A 61 -13.76 0.66 1.90
C GLY A 61 -13.42 -0.02 0.56
N TYR A 62 -12.14 -0.12 0.19
CA TYR A 62 -11.68 -0.70 -1.07
C TYR A 62 -10.72 -1.86 -0.87
N ALA A 63 -10.79 -2.85 -1.77
CA ALA A 63 -9.77 -3.89 -1.84
C ALA A 63 -8.48 -3.32 -2.43
N LEU A 64 -7.35 -3.67 -1.84
CA LEU A 64 -6.02 -3.21 -2.24
C LEU A 64 -5.20 -4.37 -2.82
N GLY A 65 -4.12 -4.02 -3.53
CA GLY A 65 -3.11 -4.98 -3.94
C GLY A 65 -2.02 -5.10 -2.88
N ILE A 66 -1.65 -6.32 -2.48
CA ILE A 66 -0.51 -6.56 -1.60
C ILE A 66 0.61 -7.16 -2.44
N GLU A 67 1.79 -6.56 -2.37
CA GLU A 67 3.02 -7.14 -2.87
C GLU A 67 3.91 -7.56 -1.71
N CYS A 68 4.41 -8.79 -1.84
CA CYS A 68 5.33 -9.38 -0.90
C CYS A 68 6.67 -9.58 -1.60
N ASN A 69 7.75 -9.37 -0.86
CA ASN A 69 9.07 -9.84 -1.28
C ASN A 69 9.50 -11.00 -0.38
N VAL A 70 10.73 -11.47 -0.60
CA VAL A 70 11.31 -12.58 0.14
C VAL A 70 12.55 -12.08 0.87
N ASP A 71 12.64 -12.37 2.17
CA ASP A 71 13.81 -12.02 2.98
C ASP A 71 15.02 -12.93 2.68
N ALA A 72 16.16 -12.65 3.31
CA ALA A 72 17.38 -13.44 3.14
C ALA A 72 17.25 -14.91 3.60
N LEU A 73 16.21 -15.23 4.39
CA LEU A 73 15.90 -16.57 4.89
C LEU A 73 14.83 -17.29 4.05
N GLY A 74 14.39 -16.69 2.94
CA GLY A 74 13.37 -17.28 2.08
C GLY A 74 11.93 -17.09 2.57
N LYS A 75 11.69 -16.24 3.57
CA LYS A 75 10.35 -15.97 4.11
C LYS A 75 9.66 -14.87 3.33
N SER A 76 8.41 -15.12 2.96
CA SER A 76 7.54 -14.09 2.37
C SER A 76 7.23 -13.04 3.43
N GLN A 77 7.47 -11.77 3.10
CA GLN A 77 7.23 -10.65 4.00
C GLN A 77 6.47 -9.53 3.29
N PHE A 78 5.75 -8.75 4.09
CA PHE A 78 5.03 -7.57 3.62
C PHE A 78 6.01 -6.54 3.05
N TYR A 79 5.80 -6.11 1.81
CA TYR A 79 6.71 -5.18 1.14
C TYR A 79 6.02 -3.88 0.74
N GLN A 80 4.96 -3.96 -0.06
CA GLN A 80 4.26 -2.77 -0.54
C GLN A 80 2.76 -3.03 -0.67
N ILE A 81 1.98 -1.95 -0.63
CA ILE A 81 0.56 -1.98 -0.97
C ILE A 81 0.27 -1.07 -2.15
N TYR A 82 -0.77 -1.43 -2.89
CA TYR A 82 -1.27 -0.70 -4.04
C TYR A 82 -2.69 -0.23 -3.75
N LEU A 83 -2.85 1.08 -3.74
CA LEU A 83 -4.14 1.76 -3.67
C LEU A 83 -4.39 2.42 -5.02
N CYS A 84 -5.63 2.34 -5.50
CA CYS A 84 -6.02 3.01 -6.74
C CYS A 84 -6.71 4.33 -6.42
N VAL A 85 -6.39 5.32 -7.23
CA VAL A 85 -6.97 6.65 -7.16
C VAL A 85 -7.57 7.02 -8.50
N ASP A 86 -8.51 7.96 -8.51
CA ASP A 86 -9.01 8.55 -9.75
C ASP A 86 -7.91 9.30 -10.51
N THR A 87 -8.23 9.80 -11.71
CA THR A 87 -7.25 10.49 -12.56
C THR A 87 -6.72 11.80 -11.97
N SER A 88 -7.43 12.39 -10.99
CA SER A 88 -6.96 13.55 -10.24
C SER A 88 -5.99 13.18 -9.11
N GLY A 89 -5.92 11.88 -8.78
CA GLY A 89 -5.18 11.32 -7.67
C GLY A 89 -5.75 11.63 -6.28
N SER A 90 -6.87 12.36 -6.18
CA SER A 90 -7.36 12.85 -4.88
C SER A 90 -8.32 11.88 -4.17
N ASN A 91 -9.00 11.02 -4.93
CA ASN A 91 -10.02 10.11 -4.39
C ASN A 91 -9.61 8.66 -4.58
N LEU A 92 -9.76 7.88 -3.50
CA LEU A 92 -9.63 6.42 -3.58
C LEU A 92 -10.76 5.86 -4.43
N ILE A 93 -10.43 4.87 -5.26
CA ILE A 93 -11.38 4.15 -6.09
C ILE A 93 -11.14 2.65 -5.98
N LYS A 94 -12.13 1.86 -6.42
CA LYS A 94 -11.92 0.43 -6.61
C LYS A 94 -10.87 0.21 -7.69
N CYS A 95 -9.83 -0.56 -7.38
CA CYS A 95 -8.83 -0.93 -8.39
C CYS A 95 -9.46 -1.70 -9.55
N PRO A 96 -9.32 -1.22 -10.80
CA PRO A 96 -9.81 -1.95 -11.98
C PRO A 96 -9.07 -3.29 -12.17
N VAL A 97 -7.76 -3.29 -11.89
CA VAL A 97 -6.88 -4.44 -11.95
C VAL A 97 -5.98 -4.40 -10.73
N LEU A 98 -5.86 -5.53 -10.04
CA LEU A 98 -4.91 -5.70 -8.94
C LEU A 98 -3.62 -6.35 -9.46
N PRO A 99 -2.46 -6.02 -8.90
CA PRO A 99 -1.23 -6.74 -9.19
C PRO A 99 -1.40 -8.23 -8.87
N LYS A 100 -0.69 -9.10 -9.62
CA LYS A 100 -0.79 -10.55 -9.42
C LYS A 100 -0.37 -10.92 -8.00
N GLU A 101 -1.22 -11.70 -7.33
CA GLU A 101 -0.93 -12.21 -6.00
C GLU A 101 0.19 -13.26 -6.06
N GLY A 102 1.31 -12.98 -5.39
CA GLY A 102 2.43 -13.90 -5.17
C GLY A 102 2.76 -14.11 -3.69
N CYS A 103 1.95 -13.54 -2.80
CA CYS A 103 2.15 -13.62 -1.36
C CYS A 103 1.79 -15.02 -0.83
N ALA A 104 2.53 -15.47 0.20
CA ALA A 104 2.12 -16.62 0.97
C ALA A 104 0.85 -16.32 1.78
N LYS A 105 0.14 -17.36 2.23
CA LYS A 105 -1.05 -17.22 3.10
C LYS A 105 -0.74 -16.48 4.41
N PHE A 106 0.48 -16.61 4.89
CA PHE A 106 1.01 -15.93 6.05
C PHE A 106 2.28 -15.20 5.65
N ILE A 107 2.39 -13.94 6.03
CA ILE A 107 3.55 -13.11 5.72
C ILE A 107 4.15 -12.57 7.02
N PHE A 108 5.47 -12.44 7.03
CA PHE A 108 6.18 -11.80 8.14
C PHE A 108 6.12 -10.29 7.95
N GLU A 109 5.98 -9.56 9.06
CA GLU A 109 6.17 -8.12 9.04
C GLU A 109 7.67 -7.79 9.06
N LEU A 110 8.08 -6.82 8.23
CA LEU A 110 9.46 -6.36 8.17
C LEU A 110 9.68 -5.37 9.32
N MET A 111 10.37 -5.77 10.40
CA MET A 111 10.75 -4.87 11.48
C MET A 111 11.31 -3.55 10.91
N ILE A 112 10.50 -2.49 10.87
CA ILE A 112 10.99 -1.16 10.50
C ILE A 112 11.80 -0.68 11.71
N ARG A 113 13.09 -1.02 11.70
CA ARG A 113 14.06 -0.41 12.61
C ARG A 113 14.17 1.05 12.19
N GLY A 114 13.46 1.93 12.90
CA GLY A 114 13.63 3.38 12.82
C GLY A 114 15.05 3.80 13.16
#